data_AF-A0A1H2KT10-F1
#
_entry.id   AF-A0A1H2KT10-F1
#
_cell.length_a   1.000
_cell.length_b   1.000
_cell.length_c   1.000
_cell.angle_alpha   90.00
_cell.angle_beta   90.00
_cell.angle_gamma   90.00
#
_symmetry.space_group_name_H-M   'P 1'
#
loop_
_entity.id
_entity.type
_entity.pdbx_description
1 polymer ?
#
loop_
_entity_poly.entity_id
_entity_poly.type
_entity_poly.pdbx_seq_one_letter_code
_entity_poly.pdbx_strand_id
1 'polypeptide(L)'
;MITDADDWDAGREVSKQRRSPQGKREQYRRELLAALRLRDVDADRIGEVLAEVDSHVAETGEDPRDAFGAPADYARVVGEGHHRLTPGERRTRNAGHALVGGAVGAVSAIGIMAVTSGDDTALGVPSWLVLTIGVVAAVIGIVLLAVRTRVVRDPRTGEPVDPSQRWFAPITLAVYVVVMGVCAGIGTLL
;
A
#
# COMPACT_ATOMS: atom_id res chain seq x y z
N MET A 1 -34.17 -12.29 16.99
CA MET A 1 -35.23 -12.08 15.97
C MET A 1 -35.25 -10.58 15.65
N ILE A 2 -34.17 -10.12 14.99
CA ILE A 2 -33.95 -8.74 14.51
C ILE A 2 -33.31 -8.99 13.15
N THR A 3 -34.11 -9.37 12.16
CA THR A 3 -33.59 -9.77 10.85
C THR A 3 -34.64 -9.50 9.81
N ASP A 4 -34.19 -8.97 8.67
CA ASP A 4 -34.92 -8.58 7.47
C ASP A 4 -35.30 -7.09 7.39
N ALA A 5 -36.17 -6.56 8.26
CA ALA A 5 -36.64 -5.15 8.12
C ALA A 5 -35.51 -4.09 8.29
N ASP A 6 -34.60 -4.26 9.25
CA ASP A 6 -33.49 -3.32 9.49
C ASP A 6 -32.42 -3.37 8.36
N ASP A 7 -32.28 -4.52 7.69
CA ASP A 7 -31.31 -4.71 6.59
C ASP A 7 -31.79 -4.00 5.31
N TRP A 8 -33.10 -4.03 5.03
CA TRP A 8 -33.73 -3.31 3.91
C TRP A 8 -33.62 -1.78 4.06
N ASP A 9 -33.67 -1.26 5.29
CA ASP A 9 -33.54 0.17 5.57
C ASP A 9 -32.08 0.64 5.45
N ALA A 10 -31.14 -0.13 6.01
CA ALA A 10 -29.71 0.14 5.88
C ALA A 10 -29.25 0.20 4.40
N GLY A 11 -29.71 -0.73 3.55
CA GLY A 11 -29.41 -0.72 2.12
C GLY A 11 -29.95 0.52 1.38
N ARG A 12 -31.12 1.03 1.78
CA ARG A 12 -31.71 2.25 1.22
C ARG A 12 -30.97 3.52 1.65
N GLU A 13 -30.45 3.56 2.87
CA GLU A 13 -29.64 4.70 3.34
C GLU A 13 -28.27 4.75 2.65
N VAL A 14 -27.59 3.62 2.53
CA VAL A 14 -26.29 3.53 1.85
C VAL A 14 -26.41 3.93 0.38
N SER A 15 -27.47 3.51 -0.30
CA SER A 15 -27.72 3.87 -1.70
C SER A 15 -28.07 5.36 -1.87
N LYS A 16 -28.83 5.96 -0.94
CA LYS A 16 -29.05 7.41 -0.91
C LYS A 16 -27.74 8.17 -0.69
N GLN A 17 -26.91 7.71 0.25
CA GLN A 17 -25.64 8.34 0.59
C GLN A 17 -24.65 8.27 -0.59
N ARG A 18 -24.59 7.16 -1.33
CA ARG A 18 -23.82 7.05 -2.58
C ARG A 18 -24.30 8.00 -3.68
N ARG A 19 -25.60 8.26 -3.77
CA ARG A 19 -26.17 9.20 -4.77
C ARG A 19 -26.01 10.66 -4.39
N SER A 20 -25.71 10.96 -3.12
CA SER A 20 -25.45 12.33 -2.68
C SER A 20 -24.24 12.94 -3.41
N PRO A 21 -24.16 14.27 -3.59
CA PRO A 21 -23.00 14.92 -4.20
C PRO A 21 -21.68 14.55 -3.52
N GLN A 22 -21.69 14.43 -2.18
CA GLN A 22 -20.54 14.00 -1.40
C GLN A 22 -20.13 12.55 -1.70
N GLY A 23 -21.10 11.64 -1.82
CA GLY A 23 -20.85 10.24 -2.15
C GLY A 23 -20.26 10.05 -3.54
N LYS A 24 -20.73 10.82 -4.52
CA LYS A 24 -20.19 10.83 -5.89
C LYS A 24 -18.77 11.37 -5.93
N ARG A 25 -18.48 12.47 -5.23
CA ARG A 25 -17.13 13.05 -5.11
C ARG A 25 -16.15 12.05 -4.53
N GLU A 26 -16.50 11.43 -3.41
CA GLU A 26 -15.63 10.46 -2.75
C GLU A 26 -15.44 9.19 -3.60
N GLN A 27 -16.46 8.74 -4.34
CA GLN A 27 -16.29 7.67 -5.32
C GLN A 27 -15.31 8.06 -6.43
N TYR A 28 -15.46 9.25 -7.01
CA TYR A 28 -14.57 9.77 -8.04
C TYR A 28 -13.11 9.84 -7.54
N ARG A 29 -12.92 10.36 -6.32
CA ARG A 29 -11.62 10.52 -5.66
C ARG A 29 -10.88 9.19 -5.53
N ARG A 30 -11.58 8.12 -5.10
CA ARG A 30 -11.00 6.78 -4.99
C ARG A 30 -10.61 6.19 -6.35
N GLU A 31 -11.47 6.33 -7.35
CA GLU A 31 -11.20 5.82 -8.70
C GLU A 31 -10.03 6.57 -9.35
N LEU A 32 -9.94 7.89 -9.14
CA LEU A 32 -8.85 8.73 -9.62
C LEU A 32 -7.53 8.40 -8.94
N LEU A 33 -7.53 8.25 -7.61
CA LEU A 33 -6.36 7.80 -6.85
C LEU A 33 -5.81 6.47 -7.40
N ALA A 34 -6.69 5.49 -7.63
CA ALA A 34 -6.29 4.20 -8.18
C ALA A 34 -5.69 4.36 -9.59
N ALA A 35 -6.33 5.15 -10.46
CA ALA A 35 -5.86 5.39 -11.82
C ALA A 35 -4.51 6.12 -11.90
N LEU A 36 -4.25 7.06 -10.97
CA LEU A 36 -2.98 7.77 -10.86
C LEU A 36 -1.86 6.87 -10.33
N ARG A 37 -2.15 6.02 -9.33
CA ARG A 37 -1.19 5.03 -8.80
C ARG A 37 -0.79 4.00 -9.84
N LEU A 38 -1.75 3.51 -10.63
CA LEU A 38 -1.48 2.59 -11.75
C LEU A 38 -0.52 3.20 -12.78
N ARG A 39 -0.51 4.53 -12.89
CA ARG A 39 0.36 5.29 -13.77
C ARG A 39 1.68 5.74 -13.12
N ASP A 40 1.93 5.34 -11.87
CA ASP A 40 3.16 5.64 -11.12
C ASP A 40 3.42 7.15 -11.03
N VAL A 41 2.34 7.93 -10.89
CA VAL A 41 2.39 9.36 -10.58
C VAL A 41 2.89 9.55 -9.14
N ASP A 42 3.77 10.53 -8.94
CA ASP A 42 4.35 10.81 -7.62
C ASP A 42 3.28 11.18 -6.58
N ALA A 43 3.45 10.70 -5.34
CA ALA A 43 2.43 10.83 -4.28
C ALA A 43 2.05 12.29 -3.98
N ASP A 44 3.00 13.21 -4.01
CA ASP A 44 2.75 14.64 -3.79
C ASP A 44 1.88 15.21 -4.90
N ARG A 45 2.15 14.85 -6.16
CA ARG A 45 1.31 15.22 -7.30
C ARG A 45 -0.09 14.64 -7.19
N ILE A 46 -0.22 13.37 -6.78
CA ILE A 46 -1.53 12.77 -6.56
C ILE A 46 -2.32 13.62 -5.56
N GLY A 47 -1.68 14.07 -4.47
CA GLY A 47 -2.29 14.96 -3.50
C GLY A 47 -2.79 16.27 -4.12
N GLU A 48 -1.96 16.93 -4.93
CA GLU A 48 -2.32 18.17 -5.64
C GLU A 48 -3.54 17.97 -6.54
N VAL A 49 -3.55 16.91 -7.35
CA VAL A 49 -4.61 16.63 -8.32
C VAL A 49 -5.94 16.31 -7.61
N LEU A 50 -5.90 15.55 -6.52
CA LEU A 50 -7.10 15.29 -5.72
C LEU A 50 -7.61 16.57 -5.06
N ALA A 51 -6.71 17.43 -4.56
CA ALA A 51 -7.08 18.71 -3.96
C ALA A 51 -7.67 19.70 -4.98
N GLU A 52 -7.21 19.67 -6.23
CA GLU A 52 -7.77 20.44 -7.34
C GLU A 52 -9.22 20.05 -7.61
N VAL A 53 -9.49 18.74 -7.76
CA VAL A 53 -10.84 18.21 -7.95
C VAL A 53 -11.75 18.58 -6.77
N ASP A 54 -11.25 18.41 -5.54
CA ASP A 54 -12.01 18.75 -4.33
C ASP A 54 -12.31 20.25 -4.25
N SER A 55 -11.37 21.14 -4.65
CA SER A 55 -11.61 22.59 -4.73
C SER A 55 -12.71 22.90 -5.72
N HIS A 56 -12.59 22.36 -6.92
CA HIS A 56 -13.50 22.67 -8.01
C HIS A 56 -14.92 22.25 -7.67
N VAL A 57 -15.11 21.02 -7.17
CA VAL A 57 -16.43 20.53 -6.74
C VAL A 57 -16.99 21.36 -5.57
N ALA A 58 -16.12 21.83 -4.65
CA ALA A 58 -16.56 22.69 -3.55
C ALA A 58 -16.97 24.10 -4.02
N GLU A 59 -16.32 24.63 -5.05
CA GLU A 59 -16.57 25.96 -5.60
C GLU A 59 -17.76 25.99 -6.57
N THR A 60 -17.89 25.00 -7.44
CA THR A 60 -18.92 24.95 -8.49
C THR A 60 -20.15 24.14 -8.10
N GLY A 61 -19.98 23.16 -7.20
CA GLY A 61 -21.03 22.19 -6.87
C GLY A 61 -21.33 21.17 -8.00
N GLU A 62 -20.54 21.18 -9.08
CA GLU A 62 -20.74 20.29 -10.22
C GLU A 62 -20.32 18.84 -9.93
N ASP A 63 -20.87 17.90 -10.71
CA ASP A 63 -20.44 16.50 -10.65
C ASP A 63 -19.00 16.41 -11.21
N PRO A 64 -18.05 15.80 -10.47
CA PRO A 64 -16.66 15.71 -10.93
C PRO A 64 -16.52 14.92 -12.24
N ARG A 65 -17.44 14.01 -12.57
CA ARG A 65 -17.40 13.31 -13.85
C ARG A 65 -17.81 14.20 -15.02
N ASP A 66 -18.65 15.19 -14.77
CA ASP A 66 -19.08 16.13 -15.79
C ASP A 66 -17.99 17.20 -16.02
N ALA A 67 -17.36 17.68 -14.94
CA ALA A 67 -16.30 18.68 -15.02
C ALA A 67 -14.95 18.12 -15.54
N PHE A 68 -14.53 16.96 -15.04
CA PHE A 68 -13.19 16.39 -15.32
C PHE A 68 -13.22 15.16 -16.23
N GLY A 69 -14.40 14.64 -16.58
CA GLY A 69 -14.54 13.41 -17.34
C GLY A 69 -14.26 12.16 -16.49
N ALA A 70 -14.06 11.01 -17.15
CA ALA A 70 -13.80 9.76 -16.44
C ALA A 70 -12.45 9.79 -15.69
N PRO A 71 -12.36 9.25 -14.46
CA PRO A 71 -11.12 9.28 -13.67
C PRO A 71 -9.91 8.70 -14.39
N ALA A 72 -10.09 7.64 -15.18
CA ALA A 72 -9.02 6.99 -15.91
C ALA A 72 -8.47 7.83 -17.08
N ASP A 73 -9.33 8.63 -17.71
CA ASP A 73 -8.97 9.53 -18.79
C ASP A 73 -8.29 10.78 -18.24
N TYR A 74 -8.83 11.37 -17.16
CA TYR A 74 -8.19 12.50 -16.49
C TYR A 74 -6.80 12.12 -15.95
N ALA A 75 -6.67 10.95 -15.33
CA ALA A 75 -5.37 10.42 -14.90
C ALA A 75 -4.38 10.19 -16.05
N ARG A 76 -4.87 9.88 -17.27
CA ARG A 76 -4.02 9.76 -18.46
C ARG A 76 -3.40 11.10 -18.79
N VAL A 77 -4.21 12.15 -18.88
CA VAL A 77 -3.78 13.52 -19.20
C VAL A 77 -2.79 14.02 -18.14
N VAL A 78 -3.09 13.83 -16.85
CA VAL A 78 -2.17 14.17 -15.75
C VAL A 78 -0.82 13.46 -15.90
N GLY A 79 -0.84 12.18 -16.28
CA GLY A 79 0.36 11.36 -16.46
C GLY A 79 1.13 11.56 -17.77
N GLU A 80 0.71 12.47 -18.65
CA GLU A 80 1.41 12.81 -19.90
C GLU A 80 2.51 13.87 -19.69
N GLY A 81 2.41 14.71 -18.65
CA GLY A 81 3.39 15.76 -18.33
C GLY A 81 4.46 15.40 -17.30
N HIS A 82 4.47 14.16 -16.80
CA HIS A 82 5.37 13.74 -15.72
C HIS A 82 6.59 12.99 -16.27
N HIS A 83 7.74 13.17 -15.62
CA HIS A 83 8.94 12.37 -15.88
C HIS A 83 8.65 10.90 -15.55
N ARG A 84 8.07 10.17 -16.51
CA ARG A 84 8.00 8.72 -16.43
C ARG A 84 9.44 8.24 -16.36
N LEU A 85 9.79 7.59 -15.26
CA LEU A 85 11.06 6.88 -15.19
C LEU A 85 11.22 6.06 -16.47
N THR A 86 12.33 6.26 -17.14
CA THR A 86 12.64 5.54 -18.38
C THR A 86 12.54 4.04 -18.12
N PRO A 87 12.26 3.21 -19.14
CA PRO A 87 12.23 1.76 -18.98
C PRO A 87 13.49 1.20 -18.28
N GLY A 88 14.66 1.84 -18.49
CA GLY A 88 15.92 1.52 -17.82
C GLY A 88 15.95 1.87 -16.33
N GLU A 89 15.46 3.05 -15.95
CA GLU A 89 15.34 3.47 -14.55
C GLU A 89 14.30 2.64 -13.79
N ARG A 90 13.18 2.31 -14.44
CA ARG A 90 12.17 1.39 -13.89
C ARG A 90 12.75 0.00 -13.66
N ARG A 91 13.52 -0.51 -14.62
CA ARG A 91 14.14 -1.84 -14.53
C ARG A 91 15.22 -1.90 -13.45
N THR A 92 16.08 -0.89 -13.34
CA THR A 92 17.12 -0.81 -12.29
C THR A 92 16.52 -0.62 -10.91
N ARG A 93 15.48 0.20 -10.79
CA ARG A 93 14.70 0.37 -9.56
C ARG A 93 14.02 -0.93 -9.10
N ASN A 94 13.38 -1.64 -10.03
CA ASN A 94 12.74 -2.93 -9.75
C ASN A 94 13.78 -4.03 -9.47
N ALA A 95 14.92 -4.02 -10.16
CA ALA A 95 16.04 -4.92 -9.90
C ALA A 95 16.64 -4.68 -8.51
N GLY A 96 16.79 -3.42 -8.09
CA GLY A 96 17.20 -3.07 -6.73
C GLY A 96 16.24 -3.61 -5.67
N HIS A 97 14.93 -3.51 -5.90
CA HIS A 97 13.93 -4.12 -5.02
C HIS A 97 13.98 -5.65 -4.99
N ALA A 98 14.10 -6.28 -6.15
CA ALA A 98 14.21 -7.72 -6.25
C ALA A 98 15.48 -8.24 -5.56
N LEU A 99 16.58 -7.50 -5.66
CA LEU A 99 17.85 -7.80 -4.98
C LEU A 99 17.72 -7.67 -3.46
N VAL A 100 17.11 -6.60 -2.96
CA VAL A 100 16.90 -6.41 -1.51
C VAL A 100 15.95 -7.47 -0.98
N GLY A 101 14.80 -7.70 -1.62
CA GLY A 101 13.84 -8.73 -1.22
C GLY A 101 14.44 -10.14 -1.28
N GLY A 102 15.21 -10.43 -2.33
CA GLY A 102 15.94 -11.69 -2.48
C GLY A 102 17.00 -11.89 -1.41
N ALA A 103 17.78 -10.86 -1.08
CA ALA A 103 18.79 -10.91 -0.03
C ALA A 103 18.16 -11.12 1.36
N VAL A 104 17.08 -10.41 1.67
CA VAL A 104 16.31 -10.59 2.91
C VAL A 104 15.75 -12.02 3.01
N GLY A 105 15.16 -12.53 1.93
CA GLY A 105 14.63 -13.88 1.87
C GLY A 105 15.71 -14.95 2.06
N ALA A 106 16.86 -14.78 1.40
CA ALA A 106 18.00 -15.69 1.51
C ALA A 106 18.57 -15.71 2.94
N VAL A 107 18.79 -14.54 3.56
CA VAL A 107 19.30 -14.45 4.95
C VAL A 107 18.31 -15.06 5.95
N SER A 108 17.02 -14.81 5.76
CA SER A 108 15.97 -15.40 6.61
C SER A 108 15.93 -16.93 6.46
N ALA A 109 16.05 -17.45 5.24
CA ALA A 109 16.06 -18.90 4.98
C ALA A 109 17.29 -19.58 5.60
N ILE A 110 18.48 -18.96 5.51
CA ILE A 110 19.71 -19.47 6.12
C ILE A 110 19.59 -19.51 7.65
N GLY A 111 19.02 -18.46 8.26
CA GLY A 111 18.79 -18.41 9.71
C GLY A 111 17.79 -19.45 10.20
N ILE A 112 16.69 -19.66 9.47
CA ILE A 112 15.70 -20.70 9.78
C ILE A 112 16.35 -22.08 9.71
N MET A 113 17.05 -22.38 8.61
CA MET A 113 17.67 -23.69 8.38
C MET A 113 18.69 -24.03 9.46
N ALA A 114 19.50 -23.06 9.89
CA ALA A 114 20.48 -23.27 10.96
C ALA A 114 19.84 -23.48 12.34
N VAL A 115 18.74 -22.79 12.66
CA VAL A 115 18.00 -23.05 13.92
C VAL A 115 17.37 -24.44 13.91
N THR A 116 16.83 -24.88 12.78
CA THR A 116 16.21 -26.21 12.68
C THR A 116 17.23 -27.36 12.73
N SER A 117 18.47 -27.11 12.33
CA SER A 117 19.52 -28.14 12.37
C SER A 117 20.23 -28.23 13.72
N GLY A 118 19.98 -27.31 14.65
CA GLY A 118 20.67 -27.26 15.95
C GLY A 118 22.17 -26.93 15.86
N ASP A 119 22.64 -26.59 14.66
CA ASP A 119 24.03 -26.28 14.35
C ASP A 119 24.24 -24.76 14.27
N ASP A 120 25.49 -24.34 14.47
CA ASP A 120 25.93 -23.02 14.02
C ASP A 120 25.69 -22.91 12.50
N THR A 121 25.35 -21.71 12.02
CA THR A 121 25.18 -21.50 10.58
C THR A 121 26.46 -21.88 9.82
N ALA A 122 26.39 -22.19 8.51
CA ALA A 122 27.54 -22.57 7.69
C ALA A 122 28.71 -21.55 7.69
N LEU A 123 28.52 -20.36 8.27
CA LEU A 123 29.50 -19.30 8.47
C LEU A 123 30.10 -19.26 9.89
N GLY A 124 29.78 -20.23 10.77
CA GLY A 124 30.18 -20.26 12.18
C GLY A 124 29.49 -19.21 13.04
N VAL A 125 28.38 -18.65 12.56
CA VAL A 125 27.64 -17.59 13.26
C VAL A 125 26.47 -18.22 14.04
N PRO A 126 26.23 -17.79 15.30
CA PRO A 126 25.10 -18.27 16.08
C PRO A 126 23.77 -18.03 15.35
N SER A 127 22.94 -19.06 15.29
CA SER A 127 21.73 -19.14 14.48
C SER A 127 20.70 -18.04 14.82
N TRP A 128 20.63 -17.66 16.10
CA TRP A 128 19.78 -16.56 16.57
C TRP A 128 20.22 -15.20 16.01
N LEU A 129 21.51 -14.97 15.81
CA LEU A 129 22.04 -13.71 15.27
C LEU A 129 21.65 -13.54 13.80
N VAL A 130 21.78 -14.60 12.99
CA VAL A 130 21.39 -14.57 11.58
C VAL A 130 19.88 -14.39 11.41
N LEU A 131 19.06 -15.01 12.27
CA LEU A 131 17.63 -14.75 12.31
C LEU A 131 17.32 -13.29 12.66
N THR A 132 17.94 -12.72 13.68
CA THR A 132 17.69 -11.31 14.03
C THR A 132 18.07 -10.36 12.90
N ILE A 133 19.16 -10.61 12.18
CA ILE A 133 19.56 -9.81 11.02
C ILE A 133 18.54 -9.94 9.88
N GLY A 134 18.05 -11.16 9.59
CA GLY A 134 17.00 -11.39 8.60
C GLY A 134 15.70 -10.65 8.93
N VAL A 135 15.28 -10.70 10.20
CA VAL A 135 14.10 -9.99 10.71
C VAL A 135 14.27 -8.48 10.59
N VAL A 136 15.40 -7.93 11.04
CA VAL A 136 15.68 -6.50 10.93
C VAL A 136 15.69 -6.05 9.47
N ALA A 137 16.31 -6.82 8.57
CA ALA A 137 16.35 -6.52 7.15
C ALA A 137 14.96 -6.61 6.50
N ALA A 138 14.12 -7.56 6.91
CA ALA A 138 12.72 -7.65 6.46
C ALA A 138 11.88 -6.48 6.95
N VAL A 139 12.02 -6.08 8.22
CA VAL A 139 11.37 -4.89 8.77
C VAL A 139 11.79 -3.65 8.01
N ILE A 140 13.10 -3.47 7.76
CA ILE A 140 13.61 -2.35 6.96
C ILE A 140 13.03 -2.40 5.53
N GLY A 141 12.99 -3.57 4.89
CA GLY A 141 12.41 -3.73 3.55
C GLY A 141 10.92 -3.39 3.50
N ILE A 142 10.14 -3.86 4.48
CA ILE A 142 8.70 -3.56 4.62
C ILE A 142 8.49 -2.07 4.90
N VAL A 143 9.28 -1.48 5.80
CA VAL A 143 9.22 -0.05 6.10
C VAL A 143 9.60 0.78 4.89
N LEU A 144 10.65 0.41 4.15
CA LEU A 144 11.02 1.08 2.90
C LEU A 144 9.93 0.95 1.84
N LEU A 145 9.29 -0.20 1.70
CA LEU A 145 8.16 -0.39 0.78
C LEU A 145 6.92 0.42 1.22
N ALA A 146 6.64 0.47 2.52
CA ALA A 146 5.56 1.27 3.09
C ALA A 146 5.82 2.78 2.96
N VAL A 147 7.06 3.21 3.17
CA VAL A 147 7.52 4.59 2.93
C VAL A 147 7.50 4.89 1.44
N ARG A 148 7.80 3.93 0.55
CA ARG A 148 7.80 4.15 -0.91
C ARG A 148 6.40 4.22 -1.50
N THR A 149 5.43 3.53 -0.90
CA THR A 149 4.00 3.69 -1.22
C THR A 149 3.41 4.98 -0.63
N ARG A 150 4.28 5.99 -0.36
CA ARG A 150 4.02 7.25 0.37
C ARG A 150 2.54 7.54 0.42
N VAL A 151 2.02 7.43 1.63
CA VAL A 151 0.73 7.95 2.03
C VAL A 151 0.48 9.25 1.28
N VAL A 152 -0.44 9.20 0.32
CA VAL A 152 -0.85 10.39 -0.42
C VAL A 152 -1.49 11.27 0.64
N ARG A 153 -0.78 12.34 1.00
CA ARG A 153 -1.27 13.33 1.96
C ARG A 153 -2.05 14.36 1.17
N ASP A 154 -3.22 14.68 1.68
CA ASP A 154 -3.96 15.82 1.18
C ASP A 154 -3.15 17.09 1.51
N PRO A 155 -2.73 17.90 0.52
CA PRO A 155 -1.98 19.12 0.74
C PRO A 155 -2.69 20.15 1.62
N ARG A 156 -4.03 20.12 1.71
CA ARG A 156 -4.82 21.10 2.47
C ARG A 156 -4.92 20.76 3.95
N THR A 157 -4.96 19.47 4.29
CA THR A 157 -5.20 19.00 5.66
C THR A 157 -4.00 18.29 6.28
N GLY A 158 -3.05 17.82 5.46
CA GLY A 158 -1.92 16.99 5.90
C GLY A 158 -2.31 15.55 6.26
N GLU A 159 -3.61 15.23 6.30
CA GLU A 159 -4.12 13.91 6.60
C GLU A 159 -3.97 12.97 5.37
N PRO A 160 -3.80 11.65 5.59
CA PRO A 160 -3.77 10.66 4.54
C PRO A 160 -5.11 10.54 3.82
N VAL A 161 -5.07 10.52 2.49
CA VAL A 161 -6.23 10.35 1.60
C VAL A 161 -6.92 8.99 1.80
N ASP A 162 -6.17 7.93 2.14
CA ASP A 162 -6.69 6.58 2.40
C ASP A 162 -6.33 6.10 3.82
N PRO A 163 -7.30 6.01 4.76
CA PRO A 163 -7.05 5.58 6.13
C PRO A 163 -6.65 4.11 6.26
N SER A 164 -7.04 3.25 5.30
CA SER A 164 -6.79 1.81 5.35
C SER A 164 -5.30 1.47 5.23
N GLN A 165 -4.54 2.35 4.58
CA GLN A 165 -3.10 2.22 4.40
C GLN A 165 -2.31 2.36 5.72
N ARG A 166 -2.90 2.96 6.77
CA ARG A 166 -2.31 3.07 8.11
C ARG A 166 -2.12 1.70 8.78
N TRP A 167 -2.96 0.72 8.41
CA TRP A 167 -2.95 -0.63 8.97
C TRP A 167 -2.10 -1.63 8.16
N PHE A 168 -1.72 -1.28 6.93
CA PHE A 168 -1.01 -2.20 6.03
C PHE A 168 0.37 -2.62 6.59
N ALA A 169 1.15 -1.65 7.07
CA ALA A 169 2.46 -1.90 7.68
C ALA A 169 2.39 -2.77 8.96
N PRO A 170 1.55 -2.47 9.97
CA PRO A 170 1.44 -3.33 11.15
C PRO A 170 0.85 -4.71 10.83
N ILE A 171 -0.08 -4.84 9.88
CA ILE A 171 -0.60 -6.15 9.44
C ILE A 171 0.52 -6.98 8.80
N THR A 172 1.30 -6.39 7.90
CA THR A 172 2.39 -7.08 7.21
C THR A 172 3.49 -7.50 8.21
N LEU A 173 3.81 -6.62 9.16
CA LEU A 173 4.72 -6.93 10.27
C LEU A 173 4.19 -8.09 11.12
N ALA A 174 2.92 -8.07 11.50
CA ALA A 174 2.30 -9.13 12.29
C ALA A 174 2.32 -10.48 11.55
N VAL A 175 1.99 -10.50 10.25
CA VAL A 175 2.07 -11.70 9.40
C VAL A 175 3.50 -12.22 9.36
N TYR A 176 4.50 -11.36 9.19
CA TYR A 176 5.91 -11.77 9.18
C TYR A 176 6.34 -12.38 10.52
N VAL A 177 5.95 -11.78 11.65
CA VAL A 177 6.23 -12.31 13.00
C VAL A 177 5.55 -13.67 13.22
N VAL A 178 4.31 -13.84 12.78
CA VAL A 178 3.58 -15.12 12.87
C VAL A 178 4.27 -16.20 12.03
N VAL A 179 4.64 -15.89 10.78
CA VAL A 179 5.38 -16.81 9.92
C VAL A 179 6.71 -17.22 10.55
N MET A 180 7.44 -16.28 11.14
CA MET A 180 8.66 -16.56 11.89
C MET A 180 8.41 -17.50 13.08
N GLY A 181 7.38 -17.24 13.88
CA GLY A 181 7.01 -18.09 15.02
C GLY A 181 6.61 -19.50 14.59
N VAL A 182 5.87 -19.64 13.50
CA VAL A 182 5.48 -20.94 12.94
C VAL A 182 6.70 -21.70 12.41
N CYS A 183 7.60 -21.06 11.68
CA CYS A 183 8.83 -21.69 11.19
C CYS A 183 9.74 -22.15 12.35
N ALA A 184 9.86 -21.34 13.41
CA ALA A 184 10.62 -21.71 14.60
C ALA A 184 9.98 -22.90 15.35
N GLY A 185 8.65 -22.92 15.47
CA GLY A 185 7.91 -24.00 16.12
C GLY A 185 7.94 -25.34 15.35
N ILE A 186 7.86 -25.29 14.02
CA ILE A 186 8.01 -26.48 13.16
C ILE A 186 9.43 -27.03 13.25
N GLY A 187 10.44 -26.16 13.31
CA GLY A 187 11.84 -26.54 13.48
C GLY A 187 12.14 -27.27 14.79
N THR A 188 11.38 -27.01 15.85
CA THR A 188 11.52 -27.72 17.14
C THR A 188 10.78 -29.06 17.21
N LEU A 189 9.97 -29.40 16.21
CA LEU A 189 9.12 -30.61 16.17
C LEU A 189 9.64 -31.71 15.24
N LEU A 190 10.59 -31.39 14.35
CA LEU A 190 11.27 -32.32 13.44
C LEU A 190 12.65 -32.69 13.99
#